data_AF-A0A924CPU7-F1
#
_entry.id   AF-A0A924CPU7-F1
#
_cell.length_a   1.000
_cell.length_b   1.000
_cell.length_c   1.000
_cell.angle_alpha   90.00
_cell.angle_beta   90.00
_cell.angle_gamma   90.00
#
_symmetry.space_group_name_H-M   'P 1'
#
loop_
_entity.id
_entity.type
_entity.pdbx_description
1 polymer ?
#
loop_
_entity_poly.entity_id
_entity_poly.type
_entity_poly.pdbx_seq_one_letter_code
_entity_poly.pdbx_strand_id
1 'polypeptide(L)'
;MVFQMSWQQHERLCDLQRSQEDFLVRYIRPIQEAHRLNHVVVPRDQDLFFARRDYFVQRPKLRPHQLEILAIATFTAETVLALGFEVIRHPESFRFDYGEIFEVKEMHSLGLS
;
A
#
# COMPACT_ATOMS: atom_id res chain seq x y z
N MET A 1 -4.94 7.57 3.80
CA MET A 1 -4.54 7.43 2.39
C MET A 1 -3.80 6.11 2.14
N VAL A 2 -2.56 5.90 2.62
CA VAL A 2 -1.80 4.65 2.33
C VAL A 2 -2.42 3.38 2.95
N PHE A 3 -2.96 3.46 4.17
CA PHE A 3 -3.75 2.38 4.79
C PHE A 3 -5.07 2.05 4.08
N GLN A 4 -5.49 2.86 3.10
CA GLN A 4 -6.72 2.65 2.34
C GLN A 4 -6.44 2.24 0.89
N MET A 5 -5.16 2.04 0.55
CA MET A 5 -4.74 1.52 -0.73
C MET A 5 -4.84 0.00 -0.77
N SER A 6 -5.20 -0.55 -1.92
CA SER A 6 -5.00 -1.97 -2.21
C SER A 6 -3.51 -2.30 -2.28
N TRP A 7 -3.15 -3.58 -2.20
CA TRP A 7 -1.75 -3.97 -2.29
C TRP A 7 -1.16 -3.71 -3.68
N GLN A 8 -1.97 -3.77 -4.74
CA GLN A 8 -1.58 -3.30 -6.07
C GLN A 8 -1.20 -1.82 -6.08
N GLN A 9 -1.94 -0.99 -5.36
CA GLN A 9 -1.65 0.43 -5.25
C GLN A 9 -0.39 0.67 -4.40
N HIS A 10 -0.11 -0.20 -3.43
CA HIS A 10 1.16 -0.18 -2.71
C HIS A 10 2.36 -0.51 -3.60
N GLU A 11 2.25 -1.50 -4.49
CA GLU A 11 3.32 -1.81 -5.45
C GLU A 11 3.62 -0.60 -6.34
N ARG A 12 2.58 -0.01 -6.93
CA ARG A 12 2.73 1.20 -7.77
C ARG A 12 3.33 2.36 -6.98
N LEU A 13 2.94 2.54 -5.73
CA LEU A 13 3.56 3.55 -4.86
C LEU A 13 5.04 3.23 -4.60
N CYS A 14 5.40 1.96 -4.36
CA CYS A 14 6.80 1.56 -4.20
C CYS A 14 7.62 1.86 -5.45
N ASP A 15 7.09 1.57 -6.63
CA ASP A 15 7.77 1.76 -7.91
C ASP A 15 8.20 3.22 -8.13
N LEU A 16 7.43 4.17 -7.61
CA LEU A 16 7.74 5.60 -7.67
C LEU A 16 8.89 6.02 -6.76
N GLN A 17 9.22 5.23 -5.73
CA GLN A 17 10.23 5.63 -4.75
C GLN A 17 11.64 5.38 -5.26
N ARG A 18 12.58 6.25 -4.85
CA ARG A 18 14.00 6.12 -5.20
C ARG A 18 14.63 4.85 -4.63
N SER A 19 14.24 4.47 -3.40
CA SER A 19 14.70 3.26 -2.72
C SER A 19 13.51 2.33 -2.51
N GLN A 20 13.12 1.61 -3.56
CA GLN A 20 11.90 0.81 -3.57
C GLN A 20 11.89 -0.27 -2.48
N GLU A 21 13.00 -1.01 -2.32
CA GLU A 21 13.10 -2.09 -1.34
C GLU A 21 13.05 -1.57 0.10
N ASP A 22 13.79 -0.50 0.42
CA ASP A 22 13.77 0.12 1.75
C ASP A 22 12.37 0.65 2.06
N PHE A 23 11.75 1.35 1.11
CA PHE A 23 10.41 1.89 1.28
C PHE A 23 9.36 0.76 1.48
N LEU A 24 9.47 -0.32 0.71
CA LEU A 24 8.62 -1.49 0.83
C LEU A 24 8.73 -2.11 2.22
N VAL A 25 9.95 -2.38 2.68
CA VAL A 25 10.19 -3.05 3.97
C VAL A 25 9.80 -2.15 5.14
N ARG A 26 10.12 -0.86 5.07
CA ARG A 26 9.97 0.08 6.18
C ARG A 26 8.56 0.64 6.33
N TYR A 27 7.83 0.82 5.23
CA TYR A 27 6.53 1.49 5.24
C TYR A 27 5.39 0.62 4.74
N ILE A 28 5.58 -0.16 3.67
CA ILE A 28 4.46 -0.89 3.06
C ILE A 28 4.19 -2.24 3.72
N ARG A 29 5.21 -3.07 3.93
CA ARG A 29 5.04 -4.39 4.58
C ARG A 29 4.38 -4.29 5.96
N PRO A 30 4.73 -3.31 6.83
CA PRO A 30 4.03 -3.12 8.10
C PRO A 30 2.54 -2.85 7.92
N ILE A 31 2.15 -2.05 6.92
CA ILE A 31 0.73 -1.77 6.62
C ILE A 31 0.03 -3.03 6.13
N GLN A 32 0.65 -3.79 5.23
CA GLN A 32 0.09 -5.04 4.70
C GLN A 32 -0.11 -6.06 5.81
N GLU A 33 0.86 -6.18 6.72
CA GLU A 33 0.76 -7.07 7.88
C GLU A 33 -0.32 -6.59 8.86
N ALA A 34 -0.42 -5.29 9.12
CA ALA A 34 -1.51 -4.73 9.92
C ALA A 34 -2.88 -5.01 9.29
N HIS A 35 -3.02 -4.89 7.97
CA HIS A 35 -4.26 -5.27 7.28
C HIS A 35 -4.59 -6.75 7.47
N ARG A 36 -3.60 -7.62 7.34
CA ARG A 36 -3.76 -9.07 7.46
C ARG A 36 -4.16 -9.49 8.88
N LEU A 37 -3.42 -9.01 9.89
CA LEU A 37 -3.65 -9.32 11.31
C LEU A 37 -4.99 -8.81 11.82
N ASN A 38 -5.48 -7.69 11.28
CA ASN A 38 -6.76 -7.09 11.68
C ASN A 38 -7.93 -7.47 10.76
N HIS A 39 -7.74 -8.48 9.89
CA HIS A 39 -8.75 -8.97 8.96
C HIS A 39 -9.37 -7.89 8.05
N VAL A 40 -8.59 -6.84 7.73
CA VAL A 40 -9.02 -5.72 6.87
C VAL A 40 -8.96 -6.11 5.40
N VAL A 41 -7.88 -6.81 5.02
CA VAL A 41 -7.70 -7.43 3.70
C VAL A 41 -7.26 -8.86 3.97
N VAL A 42 -8.08 -9.82 3.57
CA VAL A 42 -7.85 -11.25 3.82
C VAL A 42 -8.00 -12.03 2.52
N PRO A 43 -7.01 -12.85 2.13
CA PRO A 43 -7.19 -13.81 1.04
C PRO A 43 -8.32 -14.78 1.39
N ARG A 44 -9.40 -14.78 0.60
CA ARG A 44 -10.29 -15.95 0.55
C ARG A 44 -9.45 -17.07 -0.07
N ASP A 45 -9.40 -18.25 0.53
CA ASP A 45 -8.71 -19.42 -0.05
C ASP A 45 -7.22 -19.18 -0.40
N GLN A 46 -6.36 -19.06 0.64
CA GLN A 46 -4.91 -18.82 0.51
C GLN A 46 -4.18 -19.76 -0.49
N ASP A 47 -4.77 -20.95 -0.70
CA ASP A 47 -4.24 -22.02 -1.53
C ASP A 47 -4.63 -21.88 -3.02
N LEU A 48 -5.59 -21.02 -3.37
CA LEU A 48 -6.05 -20.83 -4.75
C LEU A 48 -5.40 -19.59 -5.38
N PHE A 49 -4.71 -19.79 -6.51
CA PHE A 49 -3.99 -18.73 -7.23
C PHE A 49 -4.87 -17.54 -7.64
N PHE A 50 -6.14 -17.76 -8.02
CA PHE A 50 -7.05 -16.68 -8.46
C PHE A 50 -7.58 -15.83 -7.31
N ALA A 51 -7.83 -16.46 -6.17
CA ALA A 51 -8.10 -15.78 -4.91
C ALA A 51 -6.98 -14.78 -4.56
N ARG A 52 -5.76 -15.06 -5.07
CA ARG A 52 -4.64 -14.16 -4.87
C ARG A 52 -4.77 -12.81 -5.56
N ARG A 53 -5.31 -12.81 -6.77
CA ARG A 53 -5.47 -11.59 -7.56
C ARG A 53 -6.58 -10.71 -6.99
N ASP A 54 -7.67 -11.31 -6.54
CA ASP A 54 -8.81 -10.58 -6.00
C ASP A 54 -8.49 -9.88 -4.67
N TYR A 55 -7.75 -10.54 -3.76
CA TYR A 55 -7.31 -9.87 -2.53
C TYR A 55 -6.33 -8.74 -2.85
N PHE A 56 -5.51 -8.91 -3.89
CA PHE A 56 -4.43 -7.99 -4.21
C PHE A 56 -4.94 -6.64 -4.70
N VAL A 57 -6.09 -6.64 -5.39
CA VAL A 57 -6.79 -5.42 -5.84
C VAL A 57 -7.81 -4.90 -4.83
N GLN A 58 -8.10 -5.64 -3.74
CA GLN A 58 -9.09 -5.24 -2.74
C GLN A 58 -8.67 -3.96 -2.00
N ARG A 59 -9.52 -2.93 -2.07
CA ARG A 59 -9.33 -1.70 -1.29
C ARG A 59 -9.79 -1.89 0.17
N PRO A 60 -8.94 -1.62 1.18
CA PRO A 60 -9.31 -1.64 2.58
C PRO A 60 -10.49 -0.72 2.90
N LYS A 61 -11.48 -1.23 3.64
CA LYS A 61 -12.59 -0.41 4.19
C LYS A 61 -12.35 -0.17 5.67
N LEU A 62 -11.77 0.99 5.99
CA LEU A 62 -11.48 1.42 7.36
C LEU A 62 -12.33 2.64 7.73
N ARG A 63 -12.96 2.59 8.91
CA ARG A 63 -13.56 3.80 9.51
C ARG A 63 -12.44 4.75 9.96
N PRO A 64 -12.67 6.08 10.00
CA PRO A 64 -11.64 7.05 10.37
C PRO A 64 -10.90 6.72 11.67
N HIS A 65 -11.63 6.36 12.73
CA HIS A 65 -11.03 6.00 14.02
C HIS A 65 -10.20 4.70 13.97
N GLN A 66 -10.62 3.71 13.18
CA GLN A 66 -9.85 2.47 12.99
C GLN A 66 -8.54 2.74 12.24
N LEU A 67 -8.59 3.63 11.25
CA LEU A 67 -7.40 4.04 10.51
C LEU A 67 -6.37 4.70 11.44
N GLU A 68 -6.80 5.60 12.31
CA GLU A 68 -5.94 6.28 13.28
C GLU A 68 -5.25 5.29 14.21
N ILE A 69 -6.03 4.39 14.83
CA ILE A 69 -5.49 3.36 15.74
C ILE A 69 -4.50 2.46 15.00
N LEU A 70 -4.85 1.98 13.80
CA LEU A 70 -3.95 1.12 13.02
C LEU A 70 -2.67 1.85 12.65
N ALA A 71 -2.75 3.11 12.23
CA ALA A 71 -1.56 3.89 11.88
C ALA A 71 -0.62 4.07 13.08
N ILE A 72 -1.16 4.41 14.26
CA ILE A 72 -0.39 4.56 15.49
C ILE A 72 0.21 3.22 15.94
N ALA A 73 -0.54 2.12 15.85
CA ALA A 73 -0.08 0.80 16.27
C ALA A 73 0.95 0.17 15.32
N THR A 74 0.95 0.57 14.05
CA THR A 74 1.82 -0.04 13.02
C THR A 74 3.24 0.52 13.04
N PHE A 75 3.42 1.80 13.38
CA PHE A 75 4.71 2.48 13.24
C PHE A 75 5.26 2.94 14.58
N THR A 76 6.57 2.74 14.79
CA THR A 76 7.27 3.33 15.93
C THR A 76 7.43 4.83 15.76
N ALA A 77 7.58 5.55 16.88
CA ALA A 77 7.88 6.97 16.86
C ALA A 77 9.15 7.28 16.05
N GLU A 78 10.21 6.45 16.14
CA GLU A 78 11.43 6.69 15.35
C GLU A 78 11.17 6.58 13.84
N THR A 79 10.32 5.62 13.43
CA THR A 79 9.99 5.42 12.00
C THR A 79 9.25 6.62 11.44
N VAL A 80 8.27 7.15 12.19
CA VAL A 80 7.50 8.34 11.78
C VAL A 80 8.38 9.58 11.75
N LEU A 81 9.22 9.79 12.78
CA LEU A 81 10.13 10.93 12.84
C LEU A 81 11.12 10.92 11.69
N ALA A 82 11.71 9.76 11.38
CA ALA A 82 12.67 9.64 10.29
C ALA A 82 12.04 9.95 8.93
N LEU A 83 10.83 9.45 8.66
CA LEU A 83 10.08 9.80 7.44
C LEU A 83 9.83 11.31 7.36
N GLY A 84 9.40 11.92 8.46
CA GLY A 84 9.21 13.37 8.53
C GLY A 84 10.48 14.15 8.21
N PHE A 85 11.62 13.74 8.76
CA PHE A 85 12.93 14.34 8.45
C PHE A 85 13.38 14.14 7.00
N GLU A 86 13.08 13.00 6.39
CA GLU A 86 13.38 12.76 4.98
C GLU A 86 12.58 13.72 4.09
N VAL A 87 11.26 13.81 4.32
CA VAL A 87 10.33 14.69 3.59
C VAL A 87 10.67 16.17 3.75
N ILE A 88 11.04 16.61 4.95
CA ILE A 88 11.41 18.00 5.21
C ILE A 88 12.73 18.38 4.53
N ARG A 89 13.72 17.47 4.52
CA ARG A 89 15.07 17.78 4.03
C ARG A 89 15.24 17.63 2.53
N HIS A 90 14.46 16.75 1.90
CA HIS A 90 14.62 16.44 0.50
C HIS A 90 13.25 16.40 -0.20
N PRO A 91 12.96 17.33 -1.13
CA PRO A 91 11.65 17.40 -1.80
C PRO A 91 11.32 16.14 -2.62
N GLU A 92 12.33 15.36 -2.98
CA GLU A 92 12.22 14.11 -3.74
C GLU A 92 12.32 12.84 -2.87
N SER A 93 12.28 12.97 -1.53
CA SER A 93 12.37 11.80 -0.65
C SER A 93 11.12 10.92 -0.67
N PHE A 94 9.98 11.48 -1.08
CA PHE A 94 8.71 10.78 -1.21
C PHE A 94 8.02 11.21 -2.50
N ARG A 95 7.88 10.28 -3.43
CA ARG A 95 7.24 10.55 -4.72
C ARG A 95 5.82 10.01 -4.70
N PHE A 96 4.87 10.85 -5.08
CA PHE A 96 3.47 10.48 -5.11
C PHE A 96 2.82 10.98 -6.40
N ASP A 97 2.41 10.03 -7.24
CA ASP A 97 1.63 10.32 -8.44
C ASP A 97 0.27 9.63 -8.35
N TYR A 98 -0.80 10.43 -8.29
CA TYR A 98 -2.14 9.89 -8.15
C TYR A 98 -2.59 9.11 -9.39
N GLY A 99 -2.23 9.59 -10.59
CA GLY A 99 -2.56 8.94 -11.85
C GLY A 99 -1.94 7.55 -11.89
N GLU A 100 -0.63 7.46 -11.73
CA GLU A 100 0.09 6.18 -11.79
C GLU A 100 -0.38 5.20 -10.70
N ILE A 101 -0.65 5.67 -9.47
CA ILE A 101 -1.07 4.79 -8.37
C ILE A 101 -2.50 4.29 -8.58
N PHE A 102 -3.44 5.16 -8.95
CA PHE A 102 -4.88 4.87 -8.90
C PHE A 102 -5.50 4.53 -10.26
N GLU A 103 -4.80 4.72 -11.37
CA GLU A 103 -5.32 4.43 -12.70
C GLU A 103 -5.61 2.93 -12.85
N VAL A 104 -6.86 2.61 -13.19
CA VAL A 104 -7.22 1.27 -13.62
C VAL A 104 -6.74 1.18 -15.07
N LYS A 105 -5.49 0.74 -15.27
CA LYS A 105 -5.05 0.28 -16.59
C LYS A 105 -5.94 -0.91 -16.93
N GLU A 106 -7.03 -0.66 -17.64
CA GLU A 106 -7.76 -1.71 -18.33
C GLU A 106 -6.71 -2.42 -19.17
N MET A 107 -6.46 -3.70 -18.86
CA MET A 107 -5.84 -4.57 -19.84
C MET A 107 -6.78 -4.53 -21.04
N HIS A 108 -6.45 -3.72 -22.05
CA HIS A 108 -6.94 -3.92 -23.39
C HIS A 108 -6.58 -5.38 -23.69
N SER A 109 -7.59 -6.24 -23.61
CA SER A 109 -7.53 -7.57 -24.16
C SER A 109 -7.15 -7.39 -25.63
N LEU A 110 -5.91 -7.73 -25.96
CA LEU A 110 -5.56 -8.13 -27.31
C LEU A 110 -6.40 -9.38 -27.60
N GLY A 111 -7.60 -9.13 -28.11
CA GLY A 111 -8.65 -10.12 -28.30
C GLY A 111 -9.69 -9.55 -29.25
N LEU A 112 -9.28 -9.51 -30.52
CA LEU A 112 -10.08 -9.57 -31.75
C LEU A 112 -11.62 -9.56 -31.58
N SER A 113 -12.25 -8.54 -32.16
CA SER A 113 -13.43 -8.70 -33.03
C SER A 113 -13.56 -7.48 -33.93
#